data_AF-A0A378MXY8-F1
#
_entry.id   AF-A0A378MXY8-F1
#
_cell.length_a   1.000
_cell.length_b   1.000
_cell.length_c   1.000
_cell.angle_alpha   90.00
_cell.angle_beta   90.00
_cell.angle_gamma   90.00
#
_symmetry.space_group_name_H-M   'P 1'
#
loop_
_entity.id
_entity.type
_entity.pdbx_description
1 polymer ?
#
loop_
_entity_poly.entity_id
_entity_poly.type
_entity_poly.pdbx_seq_one_letter_code
_entity_poly.pdbx_strand_id
1 'polypeptide(L)' 'MEGEYKLKADVTIYHDTPYTKVLFGSTYIEILDDDQYYFSILEKRRWKLENLPDELVDVLKEYNLLLKRIFMNMRIQN' A
#
# COMPACT_ATOMS: atom_id res chain seq x y z
N MET A 1 -11.12 -13.87 -8.45
CA MET A 1 -11.11 -13.53 -7.02
C MET A 1 -9.89 -12.69 -6.75
N GLU A 2 -10.06 -11.36 -6.65
CA GLU A 2 -8.97 -10.50 -6.21
C GLU A 2 -8.72 -10.73 -4.71
N GLY A 3 -7.45 -10.91 -4.35
CA GLY A 3 -7.05 -11.12 -2.96
C GLY A 3 -6.97 -9.81 -2.19
N GLU A 4 -6.88 -9.89 -0.87
CA GLU A 4 -6.45 -8.76 -0.04
C GLU A 4 -4.96 -8.48 -0.30
N TYR A 5 -4.60 -7.21 -0.40
CA TYR A 5 -3.23 -6.74 -0.53
C TYR A 5 -2.85 -5.92 0.69
N LYS A 6 -1.56 -5.94 1.00
CA LYS A 6 -0.94 -5.10 2.03
C LYS A 6 0.34 -4.48 1.51
N LEU A 7 0.80 -3.41 2.13
CA LEU A 7 2.16 -2.92 1.89
C LEU A 7 3.20 -3.89 2.44
N LYS A 8 4.38 -3.89 1.82
CA LYS A 8 5.59 -4.49 2.41
C LYS A 8 5.86 -3.86 3.79
N ALA A 9 6.36 -4.66 4.72
CA ALA A 9 6.40 -4.33 6.15
C ALA A 9 7.36 -3.19 6.49
N ASP A 10 8.41 -3.04 5.69
CA ASP A 10 9.47 -2.04 5.73
C ASP A 10 9.10 -0.72 5.03
N VAL A 11 7.90 -0.65 4.43
CA VAL A 11 7.40 0.61 3.86
C VAL A 11 7.07 1.60 4.97
N THR A 12 7.71 2.77 4.93
CA THR A 12 7.38 3.90 5.80
C THR A 12 6.56 4.91 5.02
N ILE A 13 5.51 5.44 5.63
CA ILE A 13 4.60 6.40 5.02
C ILE A 13 4.43 7.54 5.99
N TYR A 14 4.55 8.77 5.50
CA TYR A 14 4.21 9.97 6.24
C TYR A 14 3.68 11.04 5.28
N HIS A 15 2.94 11.99 5.85
CA HIS A 15 2.47 13.16 5.14
C HIS A 15 3.37 14.35 5.47
N ASP A 16 3.76 15.08 4.44
CA ASP A 16 4.51 16.33 4.53
C ASP A 16 3.96 17.26 3.44
N THR A 17 3.00 18.11 3.83
CA THR A 17 2.21 18.94 2.91
C THR A 17 3.09 19.62 1.86
N PRO A 18 2.80 19.47 0.56
CA PRO A 18 1.57 18.92 -0.02
C PRO A 18 1.62 17.42 -0.38
N TYR A 19 2.57 16.64 0.15
CA TYR A 19 2.86 15.31 -0.37
C TYR A 19 2.61 14.18 0.64
N THR A 20 2.12 13.06 0.12
CA THR A 20 2.30 11.74 0.74
C THR A 20 3.62 11.15 0.31
N LYS A 21 4.46 10.82 1.29
CA LYS A 21 5.82 10.31 1.10
C LYS A 21 5.88 8.84 1.46
N VAL A 22 6.42 8.03 0.55
CA VAL A 22 6.57 6.59 0.72
C VAL A 22 8.05 6.22 0.59
N LEU A 23 8.59 5.60 1.64
CA LEU A 23 9.98 5.12 1.68
C LEU A 23 10.00 3.60 1.73
N PHE A 24 10.83 3.01 0.87
CA PHE A 24 11.06 1.57 0.82
C PHE A 24 12.52 1.31 0.41
N GLY A 25 13.35 0.90 1.36
CA GLY A 25 14.80 0.79 1.14
C GLY A 25 15.42 2.15 0.77
N SER A 26 16.05 2.23 -0.40
CA SER A 26 16.58 3.48 -0.96
C SER A 26 15.59 4.20 -1.88
N THR A 27 14.40 3.63 -2.09
CA THR A 27 13.36 4.22 -2.94
C THR A 27 12.55 5.22 -2.15
N TYR A 28 12.37 6.40 -2.73
CA TYR A 28 11.60 7.51 -2.19
C TYR A 28 10.59 7.97 -3.24
N ILE A 29 9.31 8.02 -2.87
CA ILE A 29 8.20 8.35 -3.76
C ILE A 29 7.41 9.48 -3.11
N GLU A 30 7.10 10.51 -3.90
CA GLU A 30 6.24 11.62 -3.51
C GLU A 30 4.98 11.60 -4.37
N ILE A 31 3.83 11.60 -3.72
CA ILE A 31 2.52 11.66 -4.35
C ILE A 31 1.88 12.98 -3.92
N LEU A 32 1.47 13.82 -4.87
CA LEU A 32 0.75 15.05 -4.55
C LEU A 32 -0.56 14.69 -3.85
N ASP A 33 -0.76 15.24 -2.66
CA ASP A 33 -1.80 14.83 -1.71
C ASP A 33 -2.13 15.98 -0.73
N ASP A 34 -2.53 17.12 -1.28
CA ASP A 34 -2.83 18.35 -0.54
C ASP A 34 -3.88 18.14 0.57
N ASP A 35 -4.83 17.23 0.34
CA ASP A 35 -5.96 16.93 1.22
C ASP A 35 -5.77 15.66 2.07
N GLN A 36 -4.57 15.06 2.04
CA GLN A 36 -4.22 13.83 2.77
C GLN A 36 -5.06 12.60 2.38
N TYR A 37 -5.67 12.60 1.19
CA TYR A 37 -6.49 11.51 0.71
C TYR A 37 -5.68 10.21 0.55
N TYR A 38 -4.53 10.26 -0.13
CA TYR A 38 -3.66 9.09 -0.33
C TYR A 38 -3.00 8.65 0.97
N PHE A 39 -2.58 9.59 1.82
CA PHE A 39 -2.04 9.28 3.14
C PHE A 39 -3.05 8.44 3.94
N SER A 40 -4.29 8.92 4.04
CA SER A 40 -5.38 8.27 4.78
C SER A 40 -5.74 6.90 4.23
N ILE A 41 -5.61 6.71 2.91
CA ILE A 41 -5.75 5.39 2.29
C ILE A 41 -4.61 4.50 2.76
N LEU A 42 -3.36 4.91 2.51
CA LEU A 42 -2.13 4.12 2.72
C LEU A 42 -1.86 3.76 4.19
N GLU A 43 -2.29 4.61 5.12
CA GLU A 43 -2.17 4.37 6.56
C GLU A 43 -2.93 3.11 7.01
N LYS A 44 -4.02 2.74 6.32
CA LYS A 44 -4.80 1.53 6.64
C LYS A 44 -4.02 0.22 6.40
N ARG A 45 -2.89 0.27 5.70
CA ARG A 45 -1.98 -0.83 5.33
C ARG A 45 -2.57 -2.02 4.57
N ARG A 46 -3.91 -2.11 4.40
CA ARG A 46 -4.62 -3.28 3.85
C ARG A 46 -5.84 -2.88 3.04
N TRP A 47 -5.94 -3.40 1.82
CA TRP A 47 -7.04 -3.09 0.90
C TRP A 47 -7.30 -4.24 -0.07
N LYS A 48 -8.39 -4.11 -0.81
CA LYS A 48 -8.52 -4.73 -2.13
C LYS A 48 -8.16 -3.69 -3.17
N LEU A 49 -7.61 -4.13 -4.31
CA LEU A 49 -7.21 -3.18 -5.37
C LEU A 49 -8.41 -2.42 -5.94
N GLU A 50 -9.58 -3.07 -6.08
CA GLU A 50 -10.84 -2.43 -6.49
C GLU A 50 -11.28 -1.24 -5.63
N ASN A 51 -10.75 -1.10 -4.40
CA ASN A 51 -11.08 -0.02 -3.48
C ASN A 51 -10.04 1.10 -3.47
N LEU A 52 -8.98 0.99 -4.29
CA LEU A 52 -7.92 1.97 -4.38
C LEU A 52 -8.08 2.78 -5.68
N PRO A 53 -7.73 4.08 -5.68
CA PRO A 53 -7.62 4.86 -6.90
C PRO A 53 -6.64 4.20 -7.89
N ASP A 54 -6.98 4.16 -9.17
CA ASP A 54 -6.17 3.49 -10.20
C ASP A 54 -4.74 4.06 -10.25
N GLU A 55 -4.59 5.38 -10.16
CA GLU A 55 -3.29 6.06 -10.13
C GLU A 55 -2.42 5.63 -8.94
N LEU A 56 -3.03 5.44 -7.76
CA LEU A 56 -2.32 4.94 -6.60
C LEU A 56 -1.92 3.47 -6.80
N VAL A 57 -2.80 2.66 -7.38
CA VAL A 57 -2.51 1.26 -7.69
C VAL A 57 -1.33 1.14 -8.64
N ASP A 58 -1.26 1.98 -9.66
CA ASP A 58 -0.19 1.98 -10.65
C ASP A 58 1.16 2.31 -10.00
N VAL A 59 1.23 3.36 -9.18
CA VAL A 59 2.43 3.69 -8.39
C VAL A 59 2.84 2.51 -7.50
N LEU A 60 1.89 1.95 -6.74
CA LEU A 60 2.19 0.85 -5.82
C LEU A 60 2.68 -0.41 -6.54
N LYS A 61 2.23 -0.67 -7.78
CA LYS A 61 2.69 -1.77 -8.62
C LYS A 61 4.05 -1.48 -9.27
N GLU A 62 4.24 -0.28 -9.81
CA GLU A 62 5.48 0.16 -10.45
C GLU A 62 6.68 -0.02 -9.51
N TYR A 63 6.51 0.42 -8.26
CA TYR A 63 7.55 0.30 -7.23
C TYR A 63 7.51 -1.03 -6.46
N ASN A 64 6.68 -1.98 -6.89
CA ASN A 64 6.53 -3.30 -6.28
C ASN A 64 6.33 -3.22 -4.75
N LEU A 65 5.42 -2.37 -4.28
CA LEU A 65 5.20 -2.10 -2.85
C LEU A 65 4.14 -3.01 -2.22
N LEU A 66 3.39 -3.75 -3.05
CA LEU A 66 2.27 -4.58 -2.64
C LEU A 66 2.66 -6.04 -2.42
N LEU A 67 2.09 -6.66 -1.39
CA LEU A 67 2.10 -8.09 -1.16
C LEU A 67 0.68 -8.63 -1.21
N LYS A 68 0.43 -9.61 -2.07
CA LYS A 68 -0.83 -10.35 -2.09
C LYS A 68 -0.89 -11.24 -0.84
N ARG A 69 -1.92 -11.07 -0.02
CA ARG A 69 -2.13 -11.89 1.15
C ARG A 69 -2.72 -13.23 0.71
N ILE A 70 -1.93 -14.29 0.84
CA ILE A 70 -2.42 -15.66 0.72
C ILE A 70 -2.93 -16.06 2.10
N PHE A 71 -4.23 -16.30 2.24
CA PHE A 71 -4.76 -16.97 3.43
C PHE A 71 -4.28 -18.43 3.37
N MET A 72 -3.17 -18.75 4.04
CA MET A 72 -2.85 -20.14 4.33
C MET A 72 -3.83 -20.63 5.39
N ASN A 73 -4.81 -21.43 4.97
CA ASN A 73 -5.56 -22.29 5.87
C ASN A 73 -4.59 -23.35 6.40
N MET A 74 -3.87 -23.07 7.48
CA MET A 74 -3.25 -24.13 8.28
C MET A 74 -4.37 -24.87 9.01
N ARG A 75 -4.91 -25.92 8.39
CA ARG A 75 -5.61 -26.96 9.14
C ARG A 75 -4.56 -27.71 9.94
N ILE A 76 -4.40 -27.36 11.21
CA ILE A 76 -3.75 -28.23 12.18
C ILE A 76 -4.72 -29.39 12.39
N GLN A 77 -4.45 -30.52 11.75
CA GLN A 77 -5.08 -31.79 12.10
C GLN A 77 -4.29 -32.36 13.28
N ASN A 78 -4.93 -32.41 14.44
CA ASN A 78 -4.51 -33.28 15.55
C ASN A 78 -5.01 -34.70 15.29
#